data_AF-A4Z2L3-F1
#
_entry.id   AF-A4Z2L3-F1
#
_cell.length_a   1.000
_cell.length_b   1.000
_cell.length_c   1.000
_cell.angle_alpha   90.00
_cell.angle_beta   90.00
_cell.angle_gamma   90.00
#
_symmetry.space_group_name_H-M   'P 1'
#
loop_
_entity.id
_entity.type
_entity.pdbx_description
1 polymer ?
#
loop_
_entity_poly.entity_id
_entity_poly.type
_entity_poly.pdbx_seq_one_letter_code
_entity_poly.pdbx_strand_id
1 'polypeptide(L)' 'MLGRAERILGYAVYADRAVGILAESSPAAAAWWRENAGELVAPGRFLVFHADECEVSRD' A
#
# COMPACT_ATOMS: atom_id res chain seq x y z
N MET A 1 8.72 -2.43 -26.84
CA MET A 1 7.37 -2.12 -26.30
C MET A 1 7.55 -1.10 -25.20
N LEU A 2 7.05 0.13 -25.38
CA LEU A 2 7.06 1.14 -24.32
C LEU A 2 5.76 0.95 -23.54
N GLY A 3 5.82 0.17 -22.46
CA GLY A 3 4.69 0.01 -21.55
C GLY A 3 4.26 1.38 -21.05
N ARG A 4 3.01 1.76 -21.33
CA ARG A 4 2.43 3.00 -20.83
C ARG A 4 2.22 2.81 -19.33
N ALA A 5 2.91 3.60 -18.51
CA ALA A 5 2.61 3.67 -17.09
C ALA A 5 1.13 4.08 -16.93
N GLU A 6 0.35 3.21 -16.30
CA GLU A 6 -1.04 3.50 -15.97
C GLU A 6 -1.09 4.61 -14.92
N ARG A 7 -1.91 5.63 -15.18
CA ARG A 7 -2.10 6.74 -14.23
C ARG A 7 -3.22 6.34 -13.29
N ILE A 8 -2.85 5.94 -12.08
CA ILE A 8 -3.78 5.60 -11.01
C ILE A 8 -4.03 6.85 -10.17
N LEU A 9 -5.30 7.17 -9.92
CA LEU A 9 -5.71 8.12 -8.89
C LEU A 9 -5.86 7.37 -7.56
N GLY A 10 -5.21 7.84 -6.52
CA GLY A 10 -5.23 7.15 -5.24
C GLY A 10 -4.41 7.85 -4.17
N TYR A 11 -4.38 7.23 -3.00
CA TYR A 11 -3.71 7.73 -1.82
C TYR A 11 -2.33 7.06 -1.69
N ALA A 12 -1.28 7.86 -1.85
CA ALA A 12 0.09 7.40 -1.62
C ALA A 12 0.41 7.43 -0.12
N VAL A 13 0.72 6.27 0.45
CA VAL A 13 1.07 6.10 1.86
C VAL A 13 2.49 5.56 1.93
N TYR A 14 3.31 6.09 2.84
CA TYR A 14 4.63 5.53 3.13
C TYR A 14 4.49 4.03 3.44
N ALA A 15 5.26 3.19 2.75
CA ALA A 15 5.03 1.75 2.74
C ALA A 15 5.28 1.11 4.11
N ASP A 16 6.29 1.57 4.84
CA ASP A 16 6.57 1.20 6.22
C ASP A 16 5.40 1.58 7.16
N ARG A 17 4.84 2.77 6.97
CA ARG A 17 3.65 3.22 7.72
C ARG A 17 2.42 2.40 7.40
N ALA A 18 2.19 2.07 6.13
CA ALA A 18 1.06 1.24 5.71
C ALA A 18 1.11 -0.16 6.36
N VAL A 19 2.29 -0.79 6.38
CA VAL A 19 2.50 -2.07 7.07
C VAL A 19 2.39 -1.92 8.60
N GLY A 20 2.80 -0.78 9.15
CA GLY A 20 2.59 -0.42 10.56
C GLY A 20 1.11 -0.41 10.93
N ILE A 21 0.28 0.29 10.15
CA ILE A 21 -1.18 0.34 10.33
C ILE A 21 -1.79 -1.06 10.16
N LEU A 22 -1.35 -1.82 9.15
CA LEU A 22 -1.80 -3.19 8.96
C LEU A 22 -1.50 -4.07 10.19
N ALA A 23 -0.37 -3.86 10.86
CA ALA A 23 0.00 -4.64 12.04
C ALA A 23 -0.95 -4.42 13.23
N GLU A 24 -1.63 -3.27 13.32
CA GLU A 24 -2.59 -2.96 14.38
C GLU A 24 -3.85 -3.85 14.29
N SER A 25 -4.25 -4.24 13.08
CA SER A 25 -5.43 -5.09 12.83
C SER A 25 -5.08 -6.54 12.50
N SER A 26 -3.95 -6.78 11.82
CA SER A 26 -3.48 -8.11 11.43
C SER A 26 -1.94 -8.22 11.50
N PRO A 27 -1.41 -8.60 12.67
CA PRO A 27 0.03 -8.77 12.86
C PRO A 27 0.64 -9.81 11.92
N ALA A 28 -0.08 -10.91 11.65
CA ALA A 28 0.38 -11.99 10.77
C ALA A 28 0.53 -11.52 9.32
N ALA A 29 -0.40 -10.71 8.82
CA ALA A 29 -0.30 -10.14 7.47
C ALA A 29 0.87 -9.16 7.36
N ALA A 30 1.08 -8.32 8.39
CA ALA A 30 2.23 -7.41 8.42
C ALA A 30 3.57 -8.15 8.45
N ALA A 31 3.66 -9.26 9.19
CA ALA A 31 4.85 -10.12 9.18
C ALA A 31 5.13 -10.70 7.79
N TRP A 32 4.09 -11.23 7.13
CA TRP A 32 4.20 -11.75 5.77
C TRP A 32 4.75 -10.70 4.80
N TRP A 33 4.25 -9.46 4.86
CA TRP A 33 4.74 -8.37 4.01
C TRP A 33 6.21 -8.04 4.24
N ARG A 34 6.66 -8.02 5.50
CA ARG A 34 8.06 -7.75 5.85
C ARG A 34 8.99 -8.86 5.36
N GLU A 35 8.55 -10.11 5.47
CA GLU A 35 9.35 -11.29 5.09
C GLU A 35 9.42 -11.52 3.58
N ASN A 36 8.30 -11.32 2.88
CA ASN A 36 8.18 -11.72 1.47
C ASN A 36 8.31 -10.53 0.51
N ALA A 37 8.04 -9.31 0.97
CA ALA A 37 8.00 -8.10 0.16
C ALA A 37 8.79 -6.94 0.80
N GLY A 38 9.82 -7.26 1.60
CA GLY A 38 10.63 -6.29 2.35
C GLY A 38 11.14 -5.11 1.51
N GLU A 39 11.57 -5.34 0.27
CA GLU A 39 12.06 -4.28 -0.62
C GLU A 39 10.98 -3.28 -1.04
N LEU A 40 9.72 -3.72 -1.11
CA LEU A 40 8.58 -2.88 -1.47
C LEU A 40 8.10 -2.05 -0.29
N VAL A 41 8.36 -2.52 0.94
CA VAL A 41 7.97 -1.87 2.19
C VAL A 41 9.13 -1.21 2.94
N ALA A 42 10.26 -1.06 2.23
CA ALA A 42 11.43 -0.35 2.75
C ALA A 42 11.11 1.14 2.99
N PRO A 43 11.79 1.79 3.97
CA PRO A 43 11.63 3.22 4.21
C PRO A 43 11.85 4.05 2.93
N GLY A 44 11.01 5.08 2.75
CA GLY A 44 11.04 5.95 1.56
C GLY A 44 10.30 5.40 0.33
N ARG A 45 9.73 4.19 0.41
CA ARG A 45 8.79 3.68 -0.59
C ARG A 45 7.36 4.08 -0.27
N PHE A 46 6.49 4.03 -1.28
CA PHE A 46 5.07 4.31 -1.17
C PHE A 46 4.25 3.14 -1.71
N LEU A 47 3.15 2.85 -1.04
CA LEU A 47 2.05 2.03 -1.56
C LEU A 47 0.92 2.98 -1.97
N VAL A 48 0.32 2.72 -3.13
CA VAL A 48 -0.81 3.51 -3.64
C VAL A 48 -2.07 2.68 -3.47
N PHE A 49 -3.01 3.22 -2.70
CA PHE A 49 -4.34 2.63 -2.54
C PHE A 49 -5.31 3.36 -3.47
N HIS A 50 -6.07 2.62 -4.28
CA HIS A 50 -7.02 3.20 -5.22
C HIS A 50 -8.10 4.00 -4.47
N ALA A 51 -8.44 5.19 -4.98
CA ALA A 51 -9.43 6.05 -4.33
C ALA A 51 -10.78 5.36 -4.19
N ASP A 52 -11.22 4.65 -5.24
CA ASP A 52 -12.49 3.92 -5.30
C ASP A 52 -12.66 2.86 -4.20
N GLU A 53 -11.55 2.32 -3.68
CA GLU A 53 -11.55 1.34 -2.58
C GLU A 53 -11.48 1.99 -1.20
N CYS A 54 -11.00 3.24 -1.12
CA CYS A 54 -10.79 3.97 0.13
C CYS A 54 -11.96 4.89 0.48
N GLU A 55 -12.66 5.39 -0.53
CA GLU A 55 -13.76 6.32 -0.35
C GLU A 55 -15.06 5.54 -0.13
N VAL A 56 -15.68 5.73 1.04
CA VAL A 56 -17.04 5.27 1.27
C VAL A 56 -17.96 6.22 0.53
N SER A 57 -18.46 5.79 -0.64
CA SER A 57 -19.48 6.53 -1.38
C SER A 57 -20.68 6.77 -0.47
N ARG A 58 -20.90 8.02 -0.06
CA ARG A 58 -22.17 8.45 0.53
C ARG A 58 -23.16 8.62 -0.60
N ASP A 59 -24.04 7.64 -0.78
CA ASP A 59 -25.37 7.85 -1.39
C ASP A 59 -26.35 8.43 -0.35
#